data_AF-A0A920S1N2-F1
#
_entry.id   AF-A0A920S1N2-F1
#
_cell.length_a   1.000
_cell.length_b   1.000
_cell.length_c   1.000
_cell.angle_alpha   90.00
_cell.angle_beta   90.00
_cell.angle_gamma   90.00
#
_symmetry.space_group_name_H-M   'P 1'
#
loop_
_entity.id
_entity.type
_entity.pdbx_description
1 polymer ?
#
loop_
_entity_poly.entity_id
_entity_poly.type
_entity_poly.pdbx_seq_one_letter_code
_entity_poly.pdbx_strand_id
1 'polypeptide(L)' 'METQEEVNLNFLGNYERLVEIKNKYDPTNLFRLNANIKPSV' A
#
# COMPACT_ATOMS: atom_id res chain seq x y z
N MET A 1 -13.83 -9.14 5.79
CA MET A 1 -12.53 -8.45 5.87
C MET A 1 -12.00 -8.43 4.45
N GLU A 2 -11.72 -7.26 3.90
CA GLU A 2 -11.06 -7.19 2.59
C GLU A 2 -9.63 -7.77 2.72
N THR A 3 -9.24 -8.60 1.76
CA THR A 3 -7.89 -9.14 1.67
C THR A 3 -6.94 -8.11 1.08
N GLN A 4 -5.64 -8.27 1.31
CA GLN A 4 -4.64 -7.38 0.69
C GLN A 4 -4.70 -7.50 -0.85
N GLU A 5 -5.04 -8.67 -1.40
CA GLU A 5 -5.21 -8.85 -2.85
C GLU A 5 -6.39 -8.05 -3.40
N GLU A 6 -7.53 -8.00 -2.69
CA GLU A 6 -8.69 -7.18 -3.09
C GLU A 6 -8.35 -5.68 -3.09
N VAL A 7 -7.63 -5.23 -2.06
CA VAL A 7 -7.11 -3.85 -1.98
C VAL A 7 -6.15 -3.56 -3.14
N ASN A 8 -5.29 -4.51 -3.51
CA ASN A 8 -4.32 -4.35 -4.59
C ASN A 8 -5.00 -4.23 -5.97
N LEU A 9 -6.05 -5.01 -6.23
CA LEU A 9 -6.82 -4.99 -7.48
C LEU A 9 -7.48 -3.62 -7.73
N ASN A 10 -7.88 -2.92 -6.66
CA ASN A 10 -8.48 -1.59 -6.75
C ASN A 10 -7.52 -0.51 -7.27
N PHE A 11 -6.20 -0.76 -7.27
CA PHE A 11 -5.21 0.21 -7.74
C PHE A 11 -4.91 0.14 -9.24
N LEU A 12 -5.60 -0.71 -10.02
CA LEU A 12 -5.51 -0.76 -11.48
C LEU A 12 -4.05 -0.84 -12.00
N GLY A 13 -3.21 -1.62 -11.31
CA GLY A 13 -1.78 -1.78 -11.65
C GLY A 13 -0.84 -0.73 -11.06
N ASN A 14 -1.35 0.30 -10.37
CA ASN A 14 -0.50 1.32 -9.71
C ASN A 14 0.07 0.86 -8.36
N TYR A 15 -0.26 -0.35 -7.91
CA TYR A 15 0.11 -0.84 -6.59
C TYR A 15 1.62 -0.76 -6.34
N GLU A 16 2.45 -1.23 -7.29
CA GLU A 16 3.91 -1.23 -7.17
C GLU A 16 4.47 0.19 -7.00
N ARG A 17 3.99 1.14 -7.80
CA ARG A 17 4.37 2.56 -7.69
C ARG A 17 3.99 3.16 -6.34
N LEU A 18 2.84 2.77 -5.79
CA LEU A 18 2.39 3.25 -4.49
C LEU A 18 3.21 2.65 -3.35
N VAL A 19 3.67 1.39 -3.47
CA VAL A 19 4.63 0.77 -2.54
C VAL A 19 5.95 1.53 -2.55
N GLU A 20 6.50 1.88 -3.72
CA GLU A 20 7.72 2.70 -3.82
C GLU A 20 7.59 4.06 -3.13
N ILE A 21 6.46 4.74 -3.34
CA ILE A 21 6.17 6.02 -2.69
C ILE A 21 6.04 5.83 -1.17
N LYS A 22 5.35 4.77 -0.72
CA LYS A 22 5.20 4.46 0.70
C LYS A 22 6.55 4.15 1.36
N ASN A 23 7.41 3.39 0.69
CA ASN A 23 8.78 3.11 1.16
C ASN A 23 9.58 4.40 1.35
N LYS A 24 9.39 5.41 0.48
CA LYS A 24 10.11 6.68 0.56
C LYS A 24 9.61 7.59 1.69
N TYR A 25 8.29 7.64 1.92
CA TYR A 25 7.69 8.66 2.77
C TYR A 25 7.06 8.14 4.07
N ASP A 26 6.70 6.86 4.14
CA ASP A 26 6.14 6.22 5.34
C ASP A 26 6.62 4.75 5.47
N PRO A 27 7.95 4.52 5.57
CA PRO A 27 8.51 3.18 5.68
C PRO A 27 8.07 2.43 6.93
N THR A 28 7.71 3.15 8.01
CA THR A 28 7.23 2.55 9.26
C THR A 28 5.72 2.28 9.25
N ASN A 29 5.04 2.59 8.14
CA ASN A 29 3.60 2.42 7.96
C ASN A 29 2.77 3.07 9.08
N LEU A 30 3.13 4.30 9.46
CA LEU A 30 2.45 5.11 10.45
C LEU A 30 1.01 5.40 10.02
N PHE A 31 0.79 5.70 8.73
CA PHE A 31 -0.53 5.99 8.18
C PHE A 31 -1.17 4.72 7.59
N ARG A 32 -1.70 3.88 8.48
CA ARG A 32 -2.26 2.56 8.14
C ARG A 32 -3.78 2.41 8.25
N LEU A 33 -4.49 3.44 8.74
CA LEU A 33 -5.95 3.40 8.90
C LEU A 33 -6.65 3.92 7.64
N ASN A 34 -6.45 3.22 6.52
CA ASN A 34 -7.08 3.46 5.21
C ASN A 34 -7.07 2.15 4.39
N ALA A 35 -7.36 2.22 3.07
CA ALA A 35 -7.08 1.14 2.13
C ALA A 35 -5.56 0.93 2.01
N ASN A 36 -4.99 0.28 3.02
CA ASN A 36 -3.59 0.38 3.33
C ASN A 36 -2.70 -0.36 2.32
N ILE A 37 -1.60 0.31 1.97
CA ILE A 37 -0.52 -0.23 1.17
C ILE A 37 0.67 -0.42 2.10
N LYS A 38 1.11 -1.67 2.25
CA LYS A 38 2.22 -2.01 3.13
C LYS A 38 3.54 -1.70 2.42
N PRO A 39 4.46 -0.95 3.07
CA PRO A 39 5.82 -0.82 2.56
C PRO A 39 6.52 -2.18 2.55
N SER A 40 7.53 -2.31 1.71
CA SER A 40 8.33 -3.53 1.52
C SER A 40 9.75 -3.42 2.10
N VAL A 41 10.08 -2.30 2.74
CA VAL A 41 11.38 -1.99 3.35
C VAL A 41 11.38 -2.20 4.85
#